data_AF-A0A139WQF3-F1
#
_entry.id   AF-A0A139WQF3-F1
#
_cell.length_a   1.000
_cell.length_b   1.000
_cell.length_c   1.000
_cell.angle_alpha   90.00
_cell.angle_beta   90.00
_cell.angle_gamma   90.00
#
_symmetry.space_group_name_H-M   'P 1'
#
loop_
_entity.id
_entity.type
_entity.pdbx_description
1 polymer ?
#
loop_
_entity_poly.entity_id
_entity_poly.type
_entity_poly.pdbx_seq_one_letter_code
_entity_poly.pdbx_strand_id
1 'polypeptide(L)'
;MIIKRFSVIAVTSILTFSGLSVNLQNFSIQPMAAIAQTKDCNAVRNVNFSARAVEDGVNIRSAPSASASIIRISGSNETLNFDAWTYGDTVADYWTNQLDARWYKLSGENAWVASAVVAGNAPNSTPTCSTSSPSPSGTPDFTLRVYREDNPFWQAGYAPQSTNPLSSRLGEAKGNCTWYANGRAKELGRDPGLVNRMLGNAFEWGTQAANAGIPTSNTPQIGAIAQWDKSSMYPLGHVAVVEKINSDGTILISESSYSPNIGSKWDFLYRTRTISANEPSRFILP
;
A
#
# COMPACT_ATOMS: atom_id res chain seq x y z
N MET A 1 -8.61 23.09 57.70
CA MET A 1 -8.81 21.62 57.55
C MET A 1 -9.95 21.43 56.55
N ILE A 2 -9.61 21.14 55.30
CA ILE A 2 -10.54 21.15 54.17
C ILE A 2 -11.34 19.84 54.14
N ILE A 3 -12.66 19.98 54.10
CA ILE A 3 -13.64 18.90 54.02
C ILE A 3 -13.83 18.52 52.54
N LYS A 4 -13.69 17.22 52.24
CA LYS A 4 -14.15 16.59 50.99
C LYS A 4 -15.67 16.67 50.86
N ARG A 5 -16.19 16.94 49.65
CA ARG A 5 -17.35 16.23 49.09
C ARG A 5 -17.21 16.04 47.58
N PHE A 6 -17.43 14.80 47.16
CA PHE A 6 -17.60 14.37 45.77
C PHE A 6 -18.96 14.80 45.24
N SER A 7 -19.06 15.08 43.93
CA SER A 7 -20.24 14.79 43.11
C SER A 7 -19.81 14.56 41.66
N VAL A 8 -20.33 13.48 41.10
CA VAL A 8 -20.12 12.95 39.75
C VAL A 8 -20.97 13.74 38.75
N ILE A 9 -20.41 14.18 37.62
CA ILE A 9 -21.19 14.54 36.41
C ILE A 9 -20.40 14.11 35.17
N ALA A 10 -21.02 13.26 34.35
CA ALA A 10 -20.59 12.92 33.00
C ALA A 10 -20.66 14.15 32.09
N VAL A 11 -19.61 14.43 31.31
CA VAL A 11 -19.62 15.49 30.30
C VAL A 11 -19.28 14.89 28.95
N THR A 12 -20.34 14.62 28.19
CA THR A 12 -20.35 14.64 26.72
C THR A 12 -19.76 15.96 26.25
N SER A 13 -18.59 15.92 25.62
CA SER A 13 -17.97 17.10 25.02
C SER A 13 -18.29 17.13 23.53
N ILE A 14 -19.32 17.90 23.18
CA ILE A 14 -19.51 18.44 21.83
C ILE A 14 -18.41 19.49 21.63
N LEU A 15 -17.48 19.22 20.72
CA LEU A 15 -16.50 20.22 20.29
C LEU A 15 -17.07 20.98 19.08
N THR A 16 -17.64 22.14 19.34
CA THR A 16 -17.81 23.20 18.35
C THR A 16 -16.46 23.86 18.11
N PHE A 17 -15.86 23.67 16.94
CA PHE A 17 -14.68 24.44 16.51
C PHE A 17 -15.15 25.67 15.73
N SER A 18 -15.23 26.81 16.41
CA SER A 18 -15.24 28.13 15.77
C SER A 18 -13.82 28.64 15.62
N GLY A 19 -13.40 28.88 14.38
CA GLY A 19 -12.37 29.87 14.07
C GLY A 19 -10.94 29.56 14.50
N LEU A 20 -10.40 28.41 14.07
CA LEU A 20 -8.98 28.30 13.75
C LEU A 20 -8.92 27.84 12.30
N SER A 21 -8.52 28.76 11.42
CA SER A 21 -8.14 28.46 10.05
C SER A 21 -6.98 27.49 10.11
N VAL A 22 -7.28 26.19 10.11
CA VAL A 22 -6.30 25.17 9.80
C VAL A 22 -5.89 25.46 8.37
N ASN A 23 -4.65 25.90 8.20
CA ASN A 23 -4.04 26.05 6.90
C ASN A 23 -3.97 24.65 6.28
N LEU A 24 -5.00 24.26 5.55
CA LEU A 24 -5.20 22.95 4.92
C LEU A 24 -4.32 22.77 3.66
N GLN A 25 -3.23 23.53 3.51
CA GLN A 25 -2.37 23.43 2.34
C GLN A 25 -1.46 22.20 2.29
N ASN A 26 -1.49 21.28 3.27
CA ASN A 26 -0.57 20.15 3.29
C ASN A 26 -1.17 18.84 3.86
N PHE A 27 -2.32 18.40 3.36
CA PHE A 27 -2.48 16.95 3.19
C PHE A 27 -1.57 16.52 2.02
N SER A 28 -0.27 16.44 2.31
CA SER A 28 0.66 15.77 1.42
C SER A 28 0.37 14.28 1.57
N ILE A 29 -0.59 13.79 0.78
CA ILE A 29 -0.74 12.35 0.53
C ILE A 29 0.57 11.95 -0.12
N GLN A 30 1.50 11.38 0.65
CA GLN A 30 2.75 10.87 0.12
C GLN A 30 2.38 9.70 -0.81
N PRO A 31 2.58 9.83 -2.13
CA PRO A 31 2.14 8.80 -3.05
C PRO A 31 3.07 7.59 -3.00
N MET A 32 2.49 6.40 -3.18
CA MET A 32 3.25 5.21 -3.51
C MET A 32 3.58 5.25 -5.00
N ALA A 33 4.80 4.87 -5.38
CA ALA A 33 5.14 4.65 -6.78
C ALA A 33 4.16 3.66 -7.43
N ALA A 34 3.93 3.76 -8.73
CA ALA A 34 2.99 2.90 -9.46
C ALA A 34 3.16 1.38 -9.24
N ILE A 35 2.04 0.63 -9.36
CA ILE A 35 1.97 -0.83 -9.63
C ILE A 35 3.08 -1.19 -10.61
N ALA A 36 3.83 -2.29 -10.40
CA ALA A 36 4.80 -2.75 -11.38
C ALA A 36 4.13 -2.78 -12.77
N GLN A 37 4.43 -1.74 -13.56
CA GLN A 37 3.54 -1.31 -14.63
C GLN A 37 3.74 -2.22 -15.84
N THR A 38 2.87 -3.20 -16.01
CA THR A 38 2.84 -4.00 -17.25
C THR A 38 2.35 -3.11 -18.40
N LYS A 39 2.68 -3.48 -19.64
CA LYS A 39 2.16 -2.82 -20.84
C LYS A 39 0.63 -2.67 -20.80
N ASP A 40 -0.06 -3.65 -20.22
CA ASP A 40 -1.52 -3.68 -20.09
C ASP A 40 -2.03 -2.76 -18.97
N CYS A 41 -1.30 -2.62 -17.86
CA CYS A 41 -1.65 -1.64 -16.81
C CYS A 41 -1.56 -0.20 -17.34
N ASN A 42 -0.52 0.09 -18.12
CA ASN A 42 -0.25 1.42 -18.68
C ASN A 42 -1.11 1.79 -19.88
N ALA A 43 -1.95 0.87 -20.37
CA ALA A 43 -2.85 1.17 -21.45
C ALA A 43 -3.85 2.26 -21.02
N VAL A 44 -4.01 3.28 -21.84
CA VAL A 44 -5.06 4.27 -21.69
C VAL A 44 -6.36 3.69 -22.26
N ARG A 45 -7.41 3.69 -21.44
CA ARG A 45 -8.73 3.14 -21.77
C ARG A 45 -9.71 4.28 -21.97
N ASN A 46 -10.16 4.48 -23.20
CA ASN A 46 -11.10 5.55 -23.54
C ASN A 46 -12.49 5.23 -22.98
N VAL A 47 -13.06 6.17 -22.24
CA VAL A 47 -14.41 6.06 -21.67
C VAL A 47 -14.89 7.46 -21.28
N ASN A 48 -16.19 7.72 -21.45
CA ASN A 48 -16.78 8.98 -21.00
C ASN A 48 -17.53 8.76 -19.69
N PHE A 49 -17.17 9.52 -18.66
CA PHE A 49 -17.87 9.54 -17.38
C PHE A 49 -17.56 10.83 -16.63
N SER A 50 -18.22 11.04 -15.50
CA SER A 50 -17.92 12.14 -14.58
C SER A 50 -17.75 11.64 -13.15
N ALA A 51 -16.99 12.40 -12.37
CA ALA A 51 -16.82 12.19 -10.94
C ALA A 51 -16.71 13.53 -10.23
N ARG A 52 -17.08 13.55 -8.95
CA ARG A 52 -17.08 14.77 -8.14
C ARG A 52 -15.79 14.88 -7.33
N ALA A 53 -15.07 16.00 -7.45
CA ALA A 53 -13.94 16.31 -6.59
C ALA A 53 -14.33 16.34 -5.10
N VAL A 54 -13.37 16.09 -4.20
CA VAL A 54 -13.55 16.35 -2.77
C VAL A 54 -13.82 17.84 -2.50
N GLU A 55 -14.27 18.15 -1.28
CA GLU A 55 -14.64 19.51 -0.86
C GLU A 55 -13.47 20.50 -0.96
N ASP A 56 -12.24 20.06 -0.75
CA ASP A 56 -11.05 20.92 -0.84
C ASP A 56 -10.55 21.14 -2.28
N GLY A 57 -11.21 20.54 -3.27
CA GLY A 57 -10.72 20.45 -4.65
C GLY A 57 -9.60 19.41 -4.81
N VAL A 58 -9.20 19.16 -6.05
CA VAL A 58 -8.20 18.13 -6.38
C VAL A 58 -7.08 18.67 -7.25
N ASN A 59 -5.87 18.17 -7.01
CA ASN A 59 -4.71 18.44 -7.86
C ASN A 59 -4.89 17.78 -9.23
N ILE A 60 -4.95 18.60 -10.27
CA ILE A 60 -4.96 18.16 -11.67
C ILE A 60 -3.51 18.16 -12.16
N ARG A 61 -3.03 17.02 -12.62
CA ARG A 61 -1.60 16.76 -12.88
C ARG A 61 -1.28 16.49 -14.34
N SER A 62 -0.03 16.69 -14.72
CA SER A 62 0.45 16.51 -16.10
C SER A 62 0.63 15.05 -16.55
N ALA A 63 0.58 14.10 -15.62
CA ALA A 63 0.71 12.67 -15.89
C ALA A 63 -0.06 11.89 -14.81
N PRO A 64 -0.36 10.59 -15.01
CA PRO A 64 -0.98 9.71 -14.02
C PRO A 64 0.02 9.34 -12.90
N SER A 65 0.56 10.35 -12.25
CA SER A 65 1.57 10.24 -11.20
C SER A 65 1.38 11.38 -10.22
N ALA A 66 1.51 11.08 -8.94
CA ALA A 66 1.41 12.07 -7.89
C ALA A 66 2.73 12.86 -7.69
N SER A 67 3.81 12.42 -8.34
CA SER A 67 5.04 13.21 -8.50
C SER A 67 4.98 14.18 -9.68
N ALA A 68 4.00 14.02 -10.59
CA ALA A 68 3.85 14.88 -11.75
C ALA A 68 3.41 16.31 -11.37
N SER A 69 3.83 17.27 -12.18
CA SER A 69 3.52 18.69 -12.01
C SER A 69 2.03 18.93 -11.88
N ILE A 70 1.64 19.75 -10.91
CA ILE A 70 0.27 20.23 -10.75
C ILE A 70 0.04 21.32 -11.80
N ILE A 71 -0.90 21.07 -12.73
CA ILE A 71 -1.31 22.02 -13.77
C ILE A 71 -2.25 23.05 -13.15
N ARG A 72 -3.23 22.59 -12.36
CA ARG A 72 -4.19 23.43 -11.63
C ARG A 72 -4.84 22.64 -10.49
N ILE A 73 -5.66 23.32 -9.71
CA ILE A 73 -6.53 22.71 -8.70
C ILE A 73 -7.98 22.90 -9.16
N SER A 74 -8.82 21.87 -9.02
CA SER A 74 -10.25 21.97 -9.31
C SER A 74 -10.97 22.86 -8.28
N GLY A 75 -12.19 23.28 -8.59
CA GLY A 75 -13.10 23.84 -7.61
C GLY A 75 -13.54 22.82 -6.56
N SER A 76 -14.04 23.34 -5.43
CA SER A 76 -14.68 22.56 -4.37
C SER A 76 -15.88 21.80 -4.91
N ASN A 77 -15.96 20.49 -4.65
CA ASN A 77 -17.07 19.63 -5.10
C ASN A 77 -17.35 19.72 -6.61
N GLU A 78 -16.38 20.14 -7.42
CA GLU A 78 -16.52 20.30 -8.87
C GLU A 78 -16.79 18.94 -9.51
N THR A 79 -17.79 18.88 -10.39
CA THR A 79 -17.99 17.71 -11.25
C THR A 79 -17.03 17.80 -12.43
N LEU A 80 -16.07 16.90 -12.47
CA LEU A 80 -15.09 16.79 -13.56
C LEU A 80 -15.55 15.73 -14.56
N ASN A 81 -15.34 16.02 -15.85
CA ASN A 81 -15.63 15.09 -16.95
C ASN A 81 -14.34 14.45 -17.44
N PHE A 82 -14.39 13.16 -17.72
CA PHE A 82 -13.23 12.37 -18.12
C PHE A 82 -13.50 11.64 -19.45
N ASP A 83 -12.48 11.54 -20.30
CA ASP A 83 -12.54 10.84 -21.59
C ASP A 83 -11.68 9.56 -21.63
N ALA A 84 -10.90 9.30 -20.59
CA ALA A 84 -10.13 8.08 -20.44
C ALA A 84 -9.72 7.80 -18.99
N TRP A 85 -9.22 6.60 -18.74
CA TRP A 85 -8.50 6.27 -17.53
C TRP A 85 -7.31 5.34 -17.79
N THR A 86 -6.36 5.31 -16.87
CA THR A 86 -5.23 4.38 -16.86
C THR A 86 -4.81 4.05 -15.44
N TYR A 87 -3.89 3.10 -15.26
CA TYR A 87 -3.23 2.90 -13.98
C TYR A 87 -1.96 3.75 -13.89
N GLY A 88 -1.69 4.31 -12.71
CA GLY A 88 -0.58 5.20 -12.43
C GLY A 88 -0.01 4.96 -11.03
N ASP A 89 0.50 6.03 -10.40
CA ASP A 89 0.91 5.98 -8.99
C ASP A 89 -0.26 5.56 -8.09
N THR A 90 0.00 4.71 -7.10
CA THR A 90 -1.04 4.25 -6.19
C THR A 90 -1.26 5.32 -5.10
N VAL A 91 -2.51 5.74 -4.94
CA VAL A 91 -2.93 6.75 -3.97
C VAL A 91 -3.94 6.10 -3.01
N ALA A 92 -3.84 6.40 -1.72
CA ALA A 92 -4.84 5.98 -0.74
C ALA A 92 -6.15 6.76 -0.98
N ASP A 93 -7.24 6.03 -1.20
CA ASP A 93 -8.57 6.57 -1.41
C ASP A 93 -9.05 7.36 -0.19
N TYR A 94 -9.54 8.58 -0.45
CA TYR A 94 -9.91 9.56 0.56
C TYR A 94 -11.01 9.05 1.51
N TRP A 95 -11.94 8.23 1.01
CA TRP A 95 -13.09 7.76 1.79
C TRP A 95 -12.84 6.40 2.46
N THR A 96 -12.15 5.51 1.76
CA THR A 96 -12.01 4.11 2.18
C THR A 96 -10.65 3.78 2.75
N ASN A 97 -9.67 4.67 2.54
CA ASN A 97 -8.26 4.44 2.85
C ASN A 97 -7.74 3.15 2.19
N GLN A 98 -8.34 2.73 1.07
CA GLN A 98 -7.86 1.61 0.27
C GLN A 98 -6.93 2.12 -0.83
N LEU A 99 -5.99 1.29 -1.27
CA LEU A 99 -5.10 1.65 -2.37
C LEU A 99 -5.86 1.69 -3.69
N ASP A 100 -5.71 2.80 -4.41
CA ASP A 100 -6.28 3.00 -5.73
C ASP A 100 -5.24 3.59 -6.67
N ALA A 101 -4.94 2.85 -7.72
CA ALA A 101 -3.96 3.19 -8.74
C ALA A 101 -4.60 3.77 -10.00
N ARG A 102 -5.93 3.99 -10.04
CA ARG A 102 -6.57 4.54 -11.23
C ARG A 102 -6.35 6.06 -11.32
N TRP A 103 -6.09 6.51 -12.53
CA TRP A 103 -5.98 7.93 -12.88
C TRP A 103 -6.89 8.23 -14.05
N TYR A 104 -7.66 9.30 -13.92
CA TYR A 104 -8.70 9.71 -14.86
C TYR A 104 -8.23 10.92 -15.65
N LYS A 105 -8.31 10.81 -16.98
CA LYS A 105 -7.92 11.86 -17.91
C LYS A 105 -9.09 12.80 -18.16
N LEU A 106 -8.89 14.09 -17.92
CA LEU A 106 -9.89 15.12 -18.15
C LEU A 106 -10.28 15.19 -19.64
N SER A 107 -11.58 15.33 -19.89
CA SER A 107 -12.12 15.34 -21.25
C SER A 107 -11.56 16.51 -22.06
N GLY A 108 -10.93 16.21 -23.20
CA GLY A 108 -10.35 17.23 -24.08
C GLY A 108 -9.04 17.86 -23.57
N GLU A 109 -8.48 17.35 -22.46
CA GLU A 109 -7.23 17.84 -21.88
C GLU A 109 -6.21 16.71 -21.74
N ASN A 110 -4.91 17.04 -21.78
CA ASN A 110 -3.86 16.08 -21.41
C ASN A 110 -3.51 16.21 -19.93
N ALA A 111 -4.51 16.06 -19.07
CA ALA A 111 -4.39 16.27 -17.63
C ALA A 111 -5.12 15.17 -16.85
N TRP A 112 -4.61 14.83 -15.66
CA TRP A 112 -4.97 13.62 -14.94
C TRP A 112 -5.34 13.92 -13.48
N VAL A 113 -6.28 13.14 -12.95
CA VAL A 113 -6.73 13.18 -11.55
C VAL A 113 -6.69 11.77 -10.98
N ALA A 114 -6.17 11.59 -9.77
CA ALA A 114 -6.24 10.30 -9.08
C ALA A 114 -7.70 9.98 -8.72
N SER A 115 -8.17 8.77 -8.99
CA SER A 115 -9.53 8.34 -8.63
C SER A 115 -9.78 8.40 -7.12
N ALA A 116 -8.72 8.18 -6.33
CA ALA A 116 -8.68 8.23 -4.88
C ALA A 116 -9.24 9.53 -4.26
N VAL A 117 -9.33 10.61 -5.03
CA VAL A 117 -9.80 11.92 -4.56
C VAL A 117 -11.04 12.43 -5.30
N VAL A 118 -11.73 11.56 -6.06
CA VAL A 118 -13.00 11.88 -6.72
C VAL A 118 -14.07 10.84 -6.43
N ALA A 119 -15.29 11.29 -6.15
CA ALA A 119 -16.46 10.44 -5.95
C ALA A 119 -17.08 10.10 -7.32
N GLY A 120 -16.75 8.91 -7.81
CA GLY A 120 -17.25 8.37 -9.08
C GLY A 120 -16.18 7.52 -9.75
N ASN A 121 -16.54 6.30 -10.14
CA ASN A 121 -15.59 5.34 -10.69
C ASN A 121 -15.73 5.22 -12.20
N ALA A 122 -14.61 5.15 -12.91
CA ALA A 122 -14.62 4.78 -14.32
C ALA A 122 -15.32 3.41 -14.50
N PRO A 123 -16.23 3.26 -15.47
CA PRO A 123 -16.89 1.98 -15.75
C PRO A 123 -15.87 0.85 -16.02
N ASN A 124 -16.17 -0.36 -15.55
CA ASN A 124 -15.33 -1.55 -15.75
C ASN A 124 -13.86 -1.38 -15.31
N SER A 125 -13.62 -0.60 -14.25
CA SER A 125 -12.30 -0.42 -13.65
C SER A 125 -12.23 -1.02 -12.25
N THR A 126 -11.06 -1.53 -11.86
CA THR A 126 -10.76 -1.99 -10.50
C THR A 126 -9.73 -1.06 -9.86
N PRO A 127 -9.73 -0.86 -8.53
CA PRO A 127 -8.80 0.06 -7.88
C PRO A 127 -7.33 -0.27 -8.13
N THR A 128 -6.98 -1.55 -8.23
CA THR A 128 -5.61 -1.99 -8.52
C THR A 128 -5.54 -2.67 -9.88
N CYS A 129 -4.40 -2.50 -10.55
CA CYS A 129 -4.08 -3.27 -11.74
C CYS A 129 -3.68 -4.68 -11.32
N SER A 130 -4.65 -5.59 -11.37
CA SER A 130 -4.37 -7.02 -11.31
C SER A 130 -4.49 -7.57 -12.73
N THR A 131 -3.41 -8.12 -13.28
CA THR A 131 -3.47 -8.86 -14.56
C THR A 131 -4.15 -10.23 -14.42
N SER A 132 -4.68 -10.55 -13.24
CA SER A 132 -5.56 -11.71 -13.01
C SER A 132 -6.75 -11.32 -12.13
N SER A 133 -7.88 -11.98 -12.37
CA SER A 133 -9.14 -11.80 -11.63
C SER A 133 -8.92 -11.71 -10.12
N PRO A 134 -9.68 -10.86 -9.41
CA PRO A 134 -9.61 -10.79 -7.96
C PRO A 134 -9.90 -12.17 -7.37
N SER A 135 -8.91 -12.76 -6.70
CA SER A 135 -9.08 -14.02 -5.97
C SER A 135 -10.20 -13.84 -4.92
N PRO A 136 -11.25 -14.67 -4.91
CA PRO A 136 -12.41 -14.52 -4.01
C PRO A 136 -12.09 -14.62 -2.50
N SER A 137 -10.83 -14.87 -2.13
CA SER A 137 -10.42 -15.22 -0.77
C SER A 137 -9.61 -14.13 -0.03
N GLY A 138 -9.33 -12.99 -0.67
CA GLY A 138 -8.41 -11.98 -0.12
C GLY A 138 -6.94 -12.41 -0.08
N THR A 139 -6.63 -13.67 -0.45
CA THR A 139 -5.26 -14.18 -0.60
C THR A 139 -4.72 -13.79 -1.98
N PRO A 140 -3.48 -13.27 -2.09
CA PRO A 140 -2.87 -12.96 -3.38
C PRO A 140 -2.78 -14.16 -4.32
N ASP A 141 -2.88 -13.90 -5.62
CA ASP A 141 -2.67 -14.91 -6.66
C ASP A 141 -1.16 -15.15 -6.82
N PHE A 142 -0.64 -16.19 -6.16
CA PHE A 142 0.77 -16.56 -6.21
C PHE A 142 1.22 -17.11 -7.58
N THR A 143 0.31 -17.21 -8.56
CA THR A 143 0.68 -17.49 -9.96
C THR A 143 1.12 -16.24 -10.72
N LEU A 144 1.02 -15.05 -10.13
CA LEU A 144 1.50 -13.82 -10.76
C LEU A 144 3.03 -13.77 -10.85
N ARG A 145 3.55 -13.16 -11.93
CA ARG A 145 5.00 -13.04 -12.19
C ARG A 145 5.75 -12.32 -11.06
N VAL A 146 5.10 -11.37 -10.37
CA VAL A 146 5.68 -10.66 -9.21
C VAL A 146 6.01 -11.58 -8.02
N TYR A 147 5.36 -12.74 -7.93
CA TYR A 147 5.65 -13.81 -6.97
C TYR A 147 6.53 -14.93 -7.57
N ARG A 148 6.77 -14.91 -8.88
CA ARG A 148 7.54 -15.92 -9.62
C ARG A 148 8.71 -15.30 -10.39
N GLU A 149 8.60 -15.21 -11.71
CA GLU A 149 9.71 -14.93 -12.61
C GLU A 149 10.30 -13.53 -12.42
N ASP A 150 9.52 -12.58 -11.90
CA ASP A 150 9.97 -11.22 -11.60
C ASP A 150 10.39 -11.04 -10.12
N ASN A 151 10.43 -12.13 -9.33
CA ASN A 151 10.81 -12.12 -7.92
C ASN A 151 12.24 -12.65 -7.71
N PRO A 152 13.18 -11.84 -7.22
CA PRO A 152 14.56 -12.27 -7.04
C PRO A 152 14.70 -13.41 -6.02
N PHE A 153 13.83 -13.48 -5.01
CA PHE A 153 13.82 -14.59 -4.05
C PHE A 153 13.36 -15.89 -4.69
N TRP A 154 12.39 -15.83 -5.61
CA TRP A 154 11.98 -17.01 -6.38
C TRP A 154 13.07 -17.48 -7.32
N GLN A 155 13.73 -16.56 -8.04
CA GLN A 155 14.86 -16.86 -8.92
C GLN A 155 16.03 -17.51 -8.15
N ALA A 156 16.29 -17.03 -6.92
CA ALA A 156 17.31 -17.57 -6.03
C ALA A 156 16.90 -18.87 -5.31
N GLY A 157 15.64 -19.31 -5.43
CA GLY A 157 15.10 -20.51 -4.81
C GLY A 157 14.62 -20.38 -3.37
N TYR A 158 14.49 -19.14 -2.87
CA TYR A 158 13.91 -18.79 -1.57
C TYR A 158 12.40 -18.52 -1.67
N ALA A 159 11.70 -19.24 -2.54
CA ALA A 159 10.24 -19.20 -2.66
C ALA A 159 9.63 -20.57 -2.36
N PRO A 160 8.37 -20.64 -1.90
CA PRO A 160 7.69 -21.90 -1.61
C PRO A 160 7.59 -22.80 -2.83
N GLN A 161 7.71 -24.11 -2.64
CA GLN A 161 7.61 -25.09 -3.72
C GLN A 161 6.28 -25.02 -4.48
N SER A 162 5.19 -24.61 -3.80
CA SER A 162 3.87 -24.38 -4.41
C SER A 162 3.87 -23.30 -5.51
N THR A 163 4.95 -22.53 -5.64
CA THR A 163 5.13 -21.52 -6.70
C THR A 163 6.08 -21.97 -7.82
N ASN A 164 6.50 -23.23 -7.80
CA ASN A 164 7.34 -23.90 -8.81
C ASN A 164 8.66 -23.18 -9.15
N PRO A 165 9.53 -22.84 -8.16
CA PRO A 165 10.81 -22.20 -8.44
C PRO A 165 11.76 -23.10 -9.23
N LEU A 166 12.64 -22.50 -10.04
CA LEU A 166 13.65 -23.21 -10.84
C LEU A 166 14.62 -24.04 -10.00
N SER A 167 14.84 -23.64 -8.75
CA SER A 167 15.55 -24.40 -7.73
C SER A 167 14.87 -24.17 -6.39
N SER A 168 14.82 -25.19 -5.52
CA SER A 168 14.23 -25.04 -4.18
C SER A 168 15.31 -25.05 -3.12
N ARG A 169 15.42 -23.94 -2.36
CA ARG A 169 16.26 -23.81 -1.16
C ARG A 169 15.44 -23.85 0.13
N LEU A 170 14.11 -23.77 0.05
CA LEU A 170 13.22 -23.82 1.21
C LEU A 170 12.77 -25.25 1.58
N GLY A 171 13.05 -26.24 0.73
CA GLY A 171 12.55 -27.61 0.95
C GLY A 171 11.02 -27.62 0.97
N GLU A 172 10.45 -28.26 2.00
CA GLU A 172 8.99 -28.38 2.20
C GLU A 172 8.36 -27.17 2.92
N ALA A 173 9.15 -26.16 3.29
CA ALA A 173 8.60 -24.99 3.98
C ALA A 173 7.59 -24.25 3.09
N LYS A 174 6.50 -23.80 3.70
CA LYS A 174 5.33 -23.25 3.01
C LYS A 174 5.51 -21.80 2.59
N GLY A 175 6.45 -21.09 3.19
CA GLY A 175 6.51 -19.63 3.11
C GLY A 175 7.90 -19.06 3.27
N ASN A 176 8.03 -17.80 2.92
CA ASN A 176 9.20 -16.97 3.18
C ASN A 176 8.76 -15.49 3.19
N CYS A 177 9.05 -14.79 4.27
CA CYS A 177 8.57 -13.43 4.48
C CYS A 177 9.12 -12.44 3.43
N THR A 178 10.39 -12.56 3.09
CA THR A 178 11.05 -11.69 2.11
C THR A 178 10.55 -11.92 0.68
N TRP A 179 10.35 -13.18 0.27
CA TRP A 179 9.73 -13.53 -1.01
C TRP A 179 8.33 -12.92 -1.14
N TYR A 180 7.50 -13.11 -0.12
CA TYR A 180 6.13 -12.62 -0.10
C TYR A 180 6.08 -11.10 -0.10
N ALA A 181 6.79 -10.44 0.83
CA ALA A 181 6.77 -8.99 0.96
C ALA A 181 7.32 -8.29 -0.30
N ASN A 182 8.35 -8.85 -0.95
CA ASN A 182 8.86 -8.35 -2.23
C ASN A 182 7.79 -8.45 -3.33
N GLY A 183 7.13 -9.61 -3.46
CA GLY A 183 6.07 -9.82 -4.45
C GLY A 183 4.86 -8.93 -4.20
N ARG A 184 4.38 -8.88 -2.96
CA ARG A 184 3.21 -8.09 -2.55
C ARG A 184 3.46 -6.58 -2.69
N ALA A 185 4.65 -6.10 -2.34
CA ALA A 185 5.07 -4.73 -2.60
C ALA A 185 4.90 -4.36 -4.08
N LYS A 186 5.43 -5.18 -5.00
CA LYS A 186 5.33 -4.93 -6.44
C LYS A 186 3.89 -5.05 -6.95
N GLU A 187 3.12 -6.00 -6.43
CA GLU A 187 1.68 -6.17 -6.72
C GLU A 187 0.88 -4.92 -6.32
N LEU A 188 1.21 -4.30 -5.19
CA LEU A 188 0.58 -3.07 -4.70
C LEU A 188 1.07 -1.79 -5.38
N GLY A 189 2.12 -1.88 -6.18
CA GLY A 189 2.78 -0.70 -6.71
C GLY A 189 3.87 -0.21 -5.85
N ARG A 190 4.97 -0.90 -5.97
CA ARG A 190 6.25 -0.37 -5.60
C ARG A 190 7.17 -0.61 -6.77
N ASP A 191 8.00 0.38 -7.07
CA ASP A 191 8.97 0.31 -8.17
C ASP A 191 9.81 -0.97 -8.04
N PRO A 192 9.70 -1.92 -8.97
CA PRO A 192 10.48 -3.15 -8.94
C PRO A 192 11.99 -2.92 -8.87
N GLY A 193 12.50 -1.85 -9.47
CA GLY A 193 13.91 -1.48 -9.45
C GLY A 193 14.41 -1.01 -8.08
N LEU A 194 13.51 -0.51 -7.22
CA LEU A 194 13.79 -0.17 -5.84
C LEU A 194 13.58 -1.36 -4.91
N VAL A 195 12.44 -2.05 -5.05
CA VAL A 195 12.10 -3.21 -4.19
C VAL A 195 13.12 -4.33 -4.36
N ASN A 196 13.64 -4.56 -5.57
CA ASN A 196 14.66 -5.58 -5.83
C ASN A 196 16.07 -5.17 -5.37
N ARG A 197 16.26 -4.03 -4.69
CA ARG A 197 17.50 -3.74 -3.94
C ARG A 197 17.48 -4.30 -2.51
N MET A 198 16.31 -4.74 -2.03
CA MET A 198 16.14 -5.40 -0.74
C MET A 198 16.20 -6.93 -0.90
N LEU A 199 17.42 -7.49 -0.95
CA LEU A 199 17.67 -8.91 -1.28
C LEU A 199 18.13 -9.76 -0.09
N GLY A 200 18.34 -9.12 1.07
CA GLY A 200 18.85 -9.79 2.26
C GLY A 200 17.77 -10.48 3.08
N ASN A 201 18.17 -10.91 4.27
CA ASN A 201 17.26 -11.31 5.32
C ASN A 201 16.41 -10.10 5.77
N ALA A 202 15.25 -10.37 6.36
CA ALA A 202 14.28 -9.36 6.75
C ALA A 202 14.86 -8.23 7.63
N PHE A 203 15.76 -8.55 8.57
CA PHE A 203 16.38 -7.54 9.44
C PHE A 203 17.28 -6.53 8.68
N GLU A 204 17.71 -6.85 7.45
CA GLU A 204 18.61 -6.02 6.64
C GLU A 204 17.85 -5.01 5.78
N TRP A 205 16.55 -5.21 5.58
CA TRP A 205 15.77 -4.51 4.57
C TRP A 205 15.70 -3.00 4.80
N GLY A 206 15.64 -2.53 6.04
CA GLY A 206 15.59 -1.11 6.36
C GLY A 206 16.87 -0.38 5.96
N THR A 207 18.02 -1.02 6.18
CA THR A 207 19.32 -0.49 5.72
C THR A 207 19.43 -0.55 4.20
N GLN A 208 18.99 -1.66 3.59
CA GLN A 208 18.99 -1.82 2.13
C GLN A 208 18.05 -0.82 1.44
N ALA A 209 16.88 -0.56 2.04
CA ALA A 209 15.91 0.44 1.60
C ALA A 209 16.51 1.84 1.65
N ALA A 210 17.12 2.23 2.77
CA ALA A 210 17.78 3.52 2.90
C ALA A 210 18.90 3.70 1.86
N ASN A 211 19.72 2.68 1.63
CA ASN A 211 20.76 2.69 0.60
C ASN A 211 20.20 2.74 -0.83
N ALA A 212 18.98 2.23 -1.04
CA ALA A 212 18.25 2.32 -2.30
C ALA A 212 17.56 3.68 -2.51
N GLY A 213 17.55 4.57 -1.50
CA GLY A 213 16.84 5.84 -1.53
C GLY A 213 15.37 5.74 -1.12
N ILE A 214 14.94 4.61 -0.54
CA ILE A 214 13.58 4.41 -0.04
C ILE A 214 13.51 4.92 1.41
N PRO A 215 12.60 5.87 1.72
CA PRO A 215 12.44 6.36 3.09
C PRO A 215 12.00 5.27 4.06
N THR A 216 12.38 5.42 5.33
CA THR A 216 11.85 4.59 6.43
C THR A 216 11.19 5.49 7.48
N SER A 217 10.23 4.94 8.22
CA SER A 217 9.42 5.66 9.20
C SER A 217 9.11 4.80 10.41
N ASN A 218 8.72 5.43 11.52
CA ASN A 218 8.13 4.76 12.68
C ASN A 218 6.59 4.85 12.67
N THR A 219 6.01 5.48 11.65
CA THR A 219 4.56 5.59 11.46
C THR A 219 4.15 4.68 10.30
N PRO A 220 3.12 3.82 10.48
CA PRO A 220 2.67 2.96 9.41
C PRO A 220 2.07 3.78 8.27
N GLN A 221 2.27 3.28 7.05
CA GLN A 221 1.54 3.71 5.85
C GLN A 221 1.02 2.46 5.18
N ILE A 222 -0.14 2.54 4.53
CA ILE A 222 -0.65 1.42 3.73
C ILE A 222 0.35 1.14 2.60
N GLY A 223 0.59 -0.13 2.34
CA GLY A 223 1.59 -0.61 1.38
C GLY A 223 3.05 -0.51 1.85
N ALA A 224 3.31 0.07 3.03
CA ALA A 224 4.62 0.01 3.66
C ALA A 224 4.97 -1.43 4.05
N ILE A 225 6.26 -1.72 4.10
CA ILE A 225 6.77 -2.99 4.61
C ILE A 225 7.14 -2.81 6.08
N ALA A 226 6.36 -3.42 6.97
CA ALA A 226 6.66 -3.51 8.38
C ALA A 226 7.83 -4.46 8.59
N GLN A 227 8.93 -3.98 9.20
CA GLN A 227 10.12 -4.78 9.50
C GLN A 227 10.27 -4.98 11.00
N TRP A 228 10.63 -6.20 11.39
CA TRP A 228 11.17 -6.55 12.69
C TRP A 228 12.66 -6.86 12.59
N ASP A 229 13.45 -6.25 13.46
CA ASP A 229 14.86 -6.59 13.64
C ASP A 229 15.03 -7.97 14.29
N LYS A 230 16.28 -8.44 14.40
CA LYS A 230 16.58 -9.74 15.00
C LYS A 230 16.07 -9.83 16.44
N SER A 231 15.41 -10.93 16.76
CA SER A 231 15.00 -11.27 18.12
C SER A 231 15.02 -12.79 18.32
N SER A 232 14.76 -13.26 19.54
CA SER A 232 14.56 -14.69 19.80
C SER A 232 13.39 -15.28 19.01
N MET A 233 12.35 -14.48 18.74
CA MET A 233 11.22 -14.87 17.91
C MET A 233 11.55 -14.83 16.41
N TYR A 234 12.38 -13.86 15.99
CA TYR A 234 12.76 -13.65 14.60
C TYR A 234 14.29 -13.60 14.44
N PRO A 235 14.98 -14.76 14.43
CA PRO A 235 16.46 -14.79 14.35
C PRO A 235 17.03 -14.16 13.08
N LEU A 236 16.24 -14.13 11.98
CA LEU A 236 16.57 -13.50 10.71
C LEU A 236 15.75 -12.22 10.46
N GLY A 237 15.16 -11.65 11.50
CA GLY A 237 14.14 -10.62 11.39
C GLY A 237 12.85 -11.15 10.76
N HIS A 238 11.90 -10.25 10.56
CA HIS A 238 10.65 -10.56 9.87
C HIS A 238 10.16 -9.36 9.06
N VAL A 239 9.43 -9.60 7.98
CA VAL A 239 8.79 -8.54 7.19
C VAL A 239 7.36 -8.92 6.82
N ALA A 240 6.48 -7.92 6.82
CA ALA A 240 5.07 -8.04 6.44
C ALA A 240 4.65 -6.77 5.69
N VAL A 241 3.57 -6.82 4.92
CA VAL A 241 3.03 -5.66 4.21
C VAL A 241 1.83 -5.10 4.97
N VAL A 242 1.79 -3.78 5.16
CA VAL A 242 0.65 -3.09 5.77
C VAL A 242 -0.48 -2.99 4.76
N GLU A 243 -1.56 -3.73 4.97
CA GLU A 243 -2.73 -3.74 4.07
C GLU A 243 -3.76 -2.67 4.44
N LYS A 244 -3.86 -2.34 5.72
CA LYS A 244 -4.82 -1.35 6.24
C LYS A 244 -4.34 -0.74 7.54
N ILE A 245 -4.66 0.54 7.74
CA ILE A 245 -4.60 1.21 9.06
C ILE A 245 -6.03 1.35 9.56
N ASN A 246 -6.31 0.80 10.75
CA ASN A 246 -7.62 0.87 11.39
C ASN A 246 -7.80 2.20 12.14
N SER A 247 -9.05 2.58 12.39
CA SER A 247 -9.39 3.83 13.08
C SER A 247 -8.90 3.88 14.53
N ASP A 248 -8.63 2.72 15.15
CA ASP A 248 -8.06 2.60 16.50
C ASP A 248 -6.51 2.67 16.52
N GLY A 249 -5.87 2.88 15.37
CA GLY A 249 -4.41 2.95 15.22
C GLY A 249 -3.72 1.60 15.10
N THR A 250 -4.45 0.48 15.14
CA THR A 250 -3.89 -0.84 14.78
C THR A 250 -3.72 -0.96 13.28
N ILE A 251 -2.90 -1.92 12.85
CA ILE A 251 -2.66 -2.19 11.43
C ILE A 251 -2.99 -3.63 11.07
N LEU A 252 -3.67 -3.82 9.94
CA LEU A 252 -3.79 -5.13 9.31
C LEU A 252 -2.54 -5.36 8.47
N ILE A 253 -1.83 -6.44 8.74
CA ILE A 253 -0.69 -6.87 7.93
C ILE A 253 -1.01 -8.15 7.17
N SER A 254 -0.35 -8.33 6.04
CA SER A 254 -0.24 -9.60 5.32
C SER A 254 1.21 -10.10 5.34
N GLU A 255 1.38 -11.40 5.50
CA GLU A 255 2.69 -12.01 5.69
C GLU A 255 2.75 -13.45 5.17
N SER A 256 3.98 -13.90 4.91
CA SER A 256 4.36 -15.29 4.74
C SER A 256 5.50 -15.56 5.72
N SER A 257 5.75 -16.81 6.09
CA SER A 257 6.82 -17.11 7.03
C SER A 257 7.49 -18.44 6.74
N TYR A 258 8.81 -18.43 6.93
CA TYR A 258 9.66 -19.61 6.89
C TYR A 258 9.92 -20.10 8.31
N SER A 259 9.88 -21.42 8.51
CA SER A 259 10.40 -22.06 9.71
C SER A 259 11.08 -23.38 9.35
N PRO A 260 12.25 -23.69 9.94
CA PRO A 260 12.89 -24.99 9.75
C PRO A 260 12.09 -26.12 10.41
N ASN A 261 11.24 -25.80 11.39
CA ASN A 261 10.28 -26.73 11.97
C ASN A 261 9.00 -26.71 11.13
N ILE A 262 8.88 -27.67 10.21
CA ILE A 262 7.72 -27.83 9.32
C ILE A 262 6.44 -28.02 10.14
N GLY A 263 5.38 -27.33 9.73
CA GLY A 263 4.08 -27.37 10.42
C GLY A 263 3.98 -26.50 11.68
N SER A 264 5.04 -25.78 12.06
CA SER A 264 4.93 -24.79 13.13
C SER A 264 3.98 -23.64 12.76
N LYS A 265 3.52 -22.87 13.77
CA LYS A 265 2.70 -21.66 13.54
C LYS A 265 3.40 -20.54 12.74
N TRP A 266 4.70 -20.69 12.50
CA TRP A 266 5.54 -19.80 11.70
C TRP A 266 5.95 -20.42 10.36
N ASP A 267 5.39 -21.57 9.99
CA ASP A 267 5.51 -22.18 8.67
C ASP A 267 4.18 -22.03 7.92
N PHE A 268 4.02 -20.94 7.17
CA PHE A 268 2.78 -20.65 6.46
C PHE A 268 3.01 -19.86 5.18
N LEU A 269 2.24 -20.20 4.15
CA LEU A 269 2.29 -19.54 2.84
C LEU A 269 1.75 -18.11 2.90
N TYR A 270 0.62 -17.92 3.58
CA TYR A 270 -0.06 -16.64 3.69
C TYR A 270 -0.84 -16.55 5.01
N ARG A 271 -0.79 -15.38 5.64
CA ARG A 271 -1.62 -15.03 6.79
C ARG A 271 -1.88 -13.53 6.78
N THR A 272 -3.05 -13.13 7.25
CA THR A 272 -3.29 -11.77 7.73
C THR A 272 -3.49 -11.77 9.23
N ARG A 273 -3.08 -10.69 9.88
CA ARG A 273 -3.41 -10.44 11.30
C ARG A 273 -3.38 -8.95 11.60
N THR A 274 -4.19 -8.54 12.57
CA THR A 274 -4.16 -7.18 13.12
C THR A 274 -3.15 -7.11 14.25
N ILE A 275 -2.31 -6.07 14.24
CA ILE A 275 -1.22 -5.88 15.20
C ILE A 275 -1.18 -4.43 15.69
N SER A 276 -0.48 -4.19 16.80
CA SER A 276 -0.17 -2.81 17.19
C SER A 276 0.81 -2.19 16.18
N ALA A 277 0.59 -0.93 15.81
CA ALA A 277 1.52 -0.18 14.95
C ALA A 277 2.93 -0.01 15.58
N ASN A 278 3.07 -0.25 16.88
CA ASN A 278 4.34 -0.18 17.60
C ASN A 278 5.10 -1.52 17.65
N GLU A 279 4.53 -2.61 17.12
CA GLU A 279 5.21 -3.92 17.10
C GLU A 279 6.42 -3.95 16.14
N PRO A 280 6.35 -3.43 14.89
CA PRO A 280 7.49 -3.40 14.00
C PRO A 280 8.58 -2.46 14.49
N SER A 281 9.84 -2.79 14.22
CA SER A 281 10.99 -1.91 14.48
C SER A 281 11.00 -0.66 13.61
N ARG A 282 10.43 -0.76 12.39
CA ARG A 282 10.26 0.34 11.43
C ARG A 282 9.31 -0.06 10.30
N PHE A 283 8.89 0.94 9.53
CA PHE A 283 8.17 0.80 8.27
C PHE A 283 9.05 1.30 7.13
N ILE A 284 9.28 0.45 6.13
CA ILE A 284 9.90 0.85 4.87
C ILE A 284 8.78 1.42 4.00
N LEU A 285 8.82 2.72 3.77
CA LEU A 285 7.75 3.43 3.10
C LEU A 285 7.66 3.02 1.63
N PRO A 286 6.45 3.05 1.05
CA PRO A 286 6.21 2.62 -0.31
C PRO A 286 7.01 3.36 -1.37
#